data_AF-A0A4Q4U8K5-F1
#
_entry.id   AF-A0A4Q4U8K5-F1
#
_cell.length_a   1.000
_cell.length_b   1.000
_cell.length_c   1.000
_cell.angle_alpha   90.00
_cell.angle_beta   90.00
_cell.angle_gamma   90.00
#
_symmetry.space_group_name_H-M   'P 1'
#
loop_
_entity.id
_entity.type
_entity.pdbx_description
1 polymer ?
#
loop_
_entity_poly.entity_id
_entity_poly.type
_entity_poly.pdbx_seq_one_letter_code
_entity_poly.pdbx_strand_id
1 'polypeptide(L)'
;MTFIAFILTLPGLATGSRSWLKAAGYLIAVDAVFTMSVGLNLWITTLRMRANFENIWLAQPSGVQDLMQTAFECCGYLNSTSPAFVTNEQCPSPAAAALERGCVAPLVSFGSTFVDNIFTAVFGMVGIQVLLIVAIAALLKDWKERERYRHIDEKRGARGMF
;
A
#
# COMPACT_ATOMS: atom_id res chain seq x y z
N MET A 1 6.26 -7.60 -6.28
CA MET A 1 5.60 -8.27 -7.43
C MET A 1 5.45 -7.30 -8.59
N THR A 2 4.99 -6.07 -8.34
CA THR A 2 5.04 -4.89 -9.23
C THR A 2 6.23 -4.80 -10.21
N PHE A 3 7.49 -4.83 -9.74
CA PHE A 3 8.66 -4.77 -10.63
C PHE A 3 8.78 -5.96 -11.60
N ILE A 4 8.40 -7.16 -11.14
CA ILE A 4 8.40 -8.37 -11.96
C ILE A 4 7.28 -8.30 -12.99
N ALA A 5 6.08 -7.84 -12.58
CA ALA A 5 4.96 -7.60 -13.48
C ALA A 5 5.32 -6.58 -14.57
N PHE A 6 6.02 -5.50 -14.21
CA PHE A 6 6.48 -4.49 -15.17
C PHE A 6 7.46 -5.08 -16.20
N ILE A 7 8.49 -5.81 -15.76
CA ILE A 7 9.45 -6.45 -16.68
C ILE A 7 8.74 -7.42 -17.62
N LEU A 8 7.77 -8.18 -17.13
CA LEU A 8 7.00 -9.12 -17.94
C LEU A 8 6.07 -8.43 -18.96
N THR A 9 5.77 -7.15 -18.80
CA THR A 9 5.01 -6.39 -19.81
C THR A 9 5.86 -5.95 -21.00
N LEU A 10 7.18 -5.78 -20.81
CA LEU A 10 8.10 -5.26 -21.83
C LEU A 10 8.19 -6.16 -23.08
N PRO A 11 8.33 -7.51 -22.98
CA PRO A 11 8.36 -8.36 -24.16
C PRO A 11 7.03 -8.33 -24.93
N GLY A 12 5.90 -8.15 -24.25
CA GLY A 12 4.58 -8.08 -24.89
C GLY A 12 4.39 -6.84 -25.73
N LEU A 13 4.91 -5.71 -25.23
CA LEU A 13 4.93 -4.45 -25.98
C LEU A 13 5.93 -4.50 -27.13
N ALA A 14 7.11 -5.08 -26.92
CA ALA A 14 8.17 -5.14 -27.94
C ALA A 14 7.87 -6.11 -29.08
N THR A 15 7.23 -7.25 -28.81
CA THR A 15 6.99 -8.31 -29.82
C THR A 15 5.64 -8.19 -30.52
N GLY A 16 4.75 -7.29 -30.09
CA GLY A 16 3.41 -7.16 -30.66
C GLY A 16 2.52 -8.40 -30.49
N SER A 17 2.90 -9.34 -29.60
CA SER A 17 2.23 -10.62 -29.47
C SER A 17 1.01 -10.52 -28.54
N ARG A 18 -0.18 -10.81 -29.09
CA ARG A 18 -1.46 -10.76 -28.35
C ARG A 18 -1.49 -11.67 -27.13
N SER A 19 -0.94 -12.87 -27.27
CA SER A 19 -0.94 -13.87 -26.19
C SER A 19 -0.11 -13.40 -25.00
N TRP A 20 1.03 -12.75 -25.26
CA TRP A 20 1.87 -12.19 -24.22
C TRP A 20 1.22 -10.98 -23.55
N LEU A 21 0.61 -10.09 -24.32
CA LEU A 21 -0.08 -8.92 -23.77
C LEU A 21 -1.28 -9.33 -22.87
N LYS A 22 -2.00 -10.41 -23.23
CA LYS A 22 -3.04 -11.00 -22.37
C LYS A 22 -2.47 -11.59 -21.09
N ALA A 23 -1.38 -12.35 -21.17
CA ALA A 23 -0.72 -12.93 -20.00
C ALA A 23 -0.22 -11.84 -19.05
N ALA A 24 0.43 -10.80 -19.59
CA ALA A 24 0.87 -9.64 -18.85
C ALA A 24 -0.29 -8.90 -18.17
N GLY A 25 -1.41 -8.68 -18.90
CA GLY A 25 -2.61 -8.08 -18.32
C GLY A 25 -3.20 -8.88 -17.15
N TYR A 26 -3.22 -10.21 -17.24
CA TYR A 26 -3.69 -11.08 -16.15
C TYR A 26 -2.75 -11.03 -14.94
N LEU A 27 -1.44 -11.03 -15.16
CA LEU A 27 -0.45 -10.90 -14.09
C LEU A 27 -0.58 -9.56 -13.35
N ILE A 28 -0.77 -8.46 -14.08
CA ILE A 28 -1.02 -7.14 -13.47
C ILE A 28 -2.32 -7.14 -12.67
N ALA A 29 -3.37 -7.81 -13.16
CA ALA A 29 -4.62 -7.92 -12.41
C ALA A 29 -4.44 -8.67 -11.08
N VAL A 30 -3.68 -9.77 -11.08
CA VAL A 30 -3.34 -10.51 -9.86
C VAL A 30 -2.51 -9.66 -8.90
N ASP A 31 -1.49 -8.96 -9.42
CA ASP A 31 -0.66 -8.03 -8.64
C ASP A 31 -1.52 -6.92 -8.03
N ALA A 32 -2.48 -6.36 -8.78
CA ALA A 32 -3.39 -5.34 -8.28
C ALA A 32 -4.29 -5.81 -7.14
N VAL A 33 -4.84 -7.03 -7.24
CA VAL A 33 -5.64 -7.62 -6.15
C VAL A 33 -4.78 -7.87 -4.90
N PHE A 34 -3.55 -8.34 -5.09
CA PHE A 34 -2.61 -8.54 -3.99
C PHE A 34 -2.24 -7.20 -3.32
N THR A 35 -1.83 -6.20 -4.10
CA THR A 35 -1.49 -4.86 -3.61
C THR A 35 -2.68 -4.20 -2.90
N MET A 36 -3.90 -4.35 -3.45
CA MET A 36 -5.13 -3.89 -2.81
C MET A 36 -5.37 -4.55 -1.45
N SER A 37 -5.14 -5.86 -1.35
CA SER A 37 -5.31 -6.61 -0.10
C SER A 37 -4.33 -6.14 0.97
N VAL A 38 -3.08 -5.85 0.59
CA VAL A 38 -2.08 -5.26 1.49
C VAL A 38 -2.48 -3.84 1.92
N GLY A 39 -2.95 -3.01 0.98
CA GLY A 39 -3.43 -1.66 1.28
C GLY A 39 -4.59 -1.65 2.28
N LEU A 40 -5.56 -2.56 2.11
CA LEU A 40 -6.67 -2.74 3.05
C LEU A 40 -6.21 -3.20 4.43
N ASN A 41 -5.24 -4.12 4.50
CA ASN A 41 -4.69 -4.58 5.77
C ASN A 41 -3.99 -3.44 6.55
N LEU A 42 -3.20 -2.63 5.83
CA LEU A 42 -2.56 -1.44 6.41
C LEU A 42 -3.59 -0.41 6.89
N TRP A 43 -4.63 -0.16 6.09
CA TRP A 43 -5.71 0.75 6.47
C TRP A 43 -6.50 0.26 7.69
N ILE A 44 -6.78 -1.04 7.81
CA ILE A 44 -7.40 -1.59 9.03
C ILE A 44 -6.49 -1.41 10.25
N THR A 45 -5.17 -1.51 10.05
CA THR A 45 -4.19 -1.30 11.12
C THR A 45 -4.22 0.14 11.63
N THR A 46 -4.47 1.14 10.76
CA THR A 46 -4.61 2.53 11.21
C THR A 46 -5.84 2.74 12.08
N LEU A 47 -6.97 2.12 11.73
CA LEU A 47 -8.19 2.16 12.56
C LEU A 47 -8.02 1.56 13.95
N ARG A 48 -7.16 0.53 14.08
CA ARG A 48 -6.89 -0.16 15.35
C ARG A 48 -5.57 0.26 16.00
N MET A 49 -4.97 1.34 15.54
CA MET A 49 -3.62 1.72 15.93
C MET A 49 -3.47 1.87 17.44
N ARG A 50 -4.47 2.47 18.11
CA ARG A 50 -4.48 2.63 19.57
C ARG A 50 -4.40 1.30 20.33
N ALA A 51 -5.14 0.27 19.92
CA ALA A 51 -5.09 -1.03 20.58
C ALA A 51 -3.81 -1.81 20.26
N ASN A 52 -3.29 -1.66 19.03
CA ASN A 52 -2.07 -2.34 18.62
C ASN A 52 -0.84 -1.77 19.33
N PHE A 53 -0.75 -0.44 19.46
CA PHE A 53 0.36 0.21 20.15
C PHE A 53 0.37 -0.06 21.66
N GLU A 54 -0.78 -0.32 22.28
CA GLU A 54 -0.84 -0.69 23.69
C GLU A 54 -0.08 -2.00 23.95
N ASN A 55 -0.33 -3.01 23.13
CA ASN A 55 0.35 -4.30 23.22
C ASN A 55 1.85 -4.16 22.94
N ILE A 56 2.23 -3.34 21.95
CA ILE A 56 3.64 -3.08 21.63
C ILE A 56 4.32 -2.36 22.80
N TRP A 57 3.67 -1.36 23.38
CA TRP A 57 4.18 -0.60 24.51
C TRP A 57 4.48 -1.50 25.71
N LEU A 58 3.53 -2.37 26.07
CA LEU A 58 3.68 -3.33 27.17
C LEU A 58 4.79 -4.36 26.93
N ALA A 59 5.05 -4.71 25.67
CA ALA A 59 6.11 -5.65 25.30
C ALA A 59 7.51 -5.01 25.25
N GLN A 60 7.62 -3.67 25.24
CA GLN A 60 8.92 -2.99 25.19
C GLN A 60 9.62 -2.93 26.55
N PRO A 61 10.96 -3.04 26.59
CA PRO A 61 11.72 -2.87 27.82
C PRO A 61 11.65 -1.43 28.32
N SER A 62 11.86 -1.25 29.63
CA SER A 62 11.78 0.05 30.30
C SER A 62 12.66 1.14 29.69
N GLY A 63 13.84 0.79 29.16
CA GLY A 63 14.72 1.76 28.48
C GLY A 63 14.15 2.33 27.19
N VAL A 64 13.36 1.55 26.43
CA VAL A 64 12.68 2.05 25.22
C VAL A 64 11.47 2.91 25.62
N GLN A 65 10.76 2.52 26.68
CA GLN A 65 9.65 3.31 27.21
C GLN A 65 10.13 4.67 27.73
N ASP A 66 11.28 4.73 28.41
CA ASP A 66 11.92 5.97 28.88
C ASP A 66 12.29 6.89 27.70
N LEU A 67 12.94 6.33 26.68
CA LEU A 67 13.29 7.09 25.48
C LEU A 67 12.05 7.65 24.78
N MET A 68 10.96 6.87 24.70
CA MET A 68 9.70 7.34 24.14
C MET A 68 9.05 8.44 24.98
N GLN A 69 9.07 8.33 26.32
CA GLN A 69 8.52 9.36 27.21
C GLN A 69 9.27 10.69 27.06
N THR A 70 10.60 10.61 26.91
CA THR A 70 11.45 11.78 26.67
C THR A 70 11.21 12.38 25.28
N ALA A 71 11.14 11.55 24.24
CA ALA A 71 10.99 12.01 22.85
C ALA A 71 9.62 12.61 22.52
N PHE A 72 8.55 12.11 23.15
CA PHE A 72 7.18 12.55 22.91
C PHE A 72 6.60 13.46 24.00
N GLU A 73 7.42 13.78 25.01
CA GLU A 73 7.06 14.64 26.16
C GLU A 73 5.74 14.20 26.80
N CYS A 74 5.73 12.97 27.32
CA CYS A 74 4.53 12.31 27.83
C CYS A 74 4.86 11.30 28.93
N CYS A 75 3.88 10.98 29.79
CA CYS A 75 4.06 10.06 30.91
C CYS A 75 3.03 8.93 30.90
N GLY A 76 3.51 7.68 30.87
CA GLY A 76 2.65 6.49 30.82
C GLY A 76 1.93 6.33 29.46
N TYR A 77 1.22 5.22 29.26
CA TYR A 77 0.56 4.96 27.97
C TYR A 77 -0.80 5.67 27.87
N LEU A 78 -1.79 5.24 28.68
CA LEU A 78 -3.12 5.85 28.72
C LEU A 78 -3.16 7.02 29.71
N ASN A 79 -2.55 6.82 30.88
CA ASN A 79 -2.38 7.75 31.97
C ASN A 79 -1.09 7.39 32.72
N SER A 80 -0.66 8.25 33.65
CA SER A 80 0.52 8.03 34.51
C SER A 80 0.44 6.76 35.37
N THR A 81 -0.73 6.12 35.51
CA THR A 81 -0.89 4.91 36.33
C THR A 81 -1.21 3.64 35.54
N SER A 82 -1.41 3.70 34.22
CA SER A 82 -1.86 2.54 33.45
C SER A 82 -1.29 2.51 32.02
N PRO A 83 -0.26 1.69 31.76
CA PRO A 83 0.70 1.09 32.70
C PRO A 83 1.58 2.17 33.36
N ALA A 84 2.23 1.83 34.48
CA ALA A 84 3.05 2.77 35.24
C ALA A 84 4.16 3.39 34.37
N PHE A 85 4.33 4.72 34.47
CA PHE A 85 5.43 5.41 33.79
C PHE A 85 6.78 4.97 34.34
N VAL A 86 7.82 5.18 33.54
CA VAL A 86 9.20 4.93 33.98
C VAL A 86 9.70 6.25 34.54
N THR A 87 10.24 6.26 35.75
CA THR A 87 10.76 7.47 36.37
C THR A 87 11.97 7.97 35.59
N ASN A 88 11.85 9.17 35.00
CA ASN A 88 12.92 9.83 34.26
C ASN A 88 12.89 11.35 34.53
N GLU A 89 13.73 12.12 33.84
CA GLU A 89 13.76 13.58 34.02
C GLU A 89 12.44 14.26 33.64
N GLN A 90 11.66 13.67 32.73
CA GLN A 90 10.37 14.17 32.26
C GLN A 90 9.22 13.83 33.23
N CYS A 91 9.27 12.64 33.83
CA CYS A 91 8.29 12.10 34.76
C CYS A 91 8.99 11.76 36.10
N PRO A 92 9.50 12.75 36.85
CA PRO A 92 10.33 12.52 38.04
C PRO A 92 9.51 12.03 39.24
N SER A 93 8.21 12.34 39.27
CA SER A 93 7.31 11.95 40.34
C SER A 93 5.90 11.68 39.84
N PRO A 94 5.08 10.91 40.57
CA PRO A 94 3.68 10.68 40.21
C PRO A 94 2.85 11.97 40.16
N ALA A 95 3.22 12.98 40.97
CA ALA A 95 2.56 14.28 40.96
C ALA A 95 2.88 15.07 39.69
N ALA A 96 4.14 15.08 39.23
CA ALA A 96 4.53 15.71 37.97
C ALA A 96 3.93 14.96 36.77
N ALA A 97 4.00 13.63 36.78
CA ALA A 97 3.44 12.79 35.73
C ALA A 97 1.90 12.83 35.62
N ALA A 98 1.20 13.33 36.64
CA ALA A 98 -0.25 13.54 36.60
C ALA A 98 -0.66 14.85 35.91
N LEU A 99 0.25 15.83 35.79
CA LEU A 99 0.02 17.03 34.98
C LEU A 99 0.31 16.78 33.49
N GLU A 100 1.12 15.77 33.18
CA GLU A 100 1.48 15.40 31.83
C GLU A 100 0.45 14.48 31.16
N ARG A 101 0.35 14.60 29.84
CA ARG A 101 -0.54 13.75 29.02
C ARG A 101 0.04 12.35 28.83
N GLY A 102 -0.85 11.36 28.64
CA GLY A 102 -0.45 10.01 28.25
C GLY A 102 0.17 9.95 26.84
N CYS A 103 1.14 9.06 26.65
CA CYS A 103 1.87 8.90 25.40
C CYS A 103 1.02 8.37 24.23
N VAL A 104 -0.17 7.84 24.49
CA VAL A 104 -1.04 7.26 23.46
C VAL A 104 -1.36 8.24 22.32
N ALA A 105 -1.67 9.50 22.62
CA ALA A 105 -2.06 10.48 21.61
C ALA A 105 -0.91 10.87 20.66
N PRO A 106 0.27 11.30 21.14
CA PRO A 106 1.40 11.62 20.25
C PRO A 106 1.90 10.38 19.51
N LEU A 107 1.91 9.21 20.15
CA LEU A 107 2.39 7.97 19.55
C LEU A 107 1.46 7.47 18.44
N VAL A 108 0.14 7.48 18.67
CA VAL A 108 -0.85 7.14 17.63
C VAL A 108 -0.84 8.16 16.50
N SER A 109 -0.68 9.46 16.80
CA SER A 109 -0.60 10.50 15.75
C SER A 109 0.59 10.28 14.82
N PHE A 110 1.78 10.01 15.39
CA PHE A 110 2.99 9.70 14.62
C PHE A 110 2.82 8.43 13.79
N GLY A 111 2.35 7.35 14.42
CA GLY A 111 2.11 6.08 13.73
C GLY A 111 1.08 6.22 12.60
N SER A 112 0.00 6.97 12.83
CA SER A 112 -1.09 7.14 11.87
C SER A 112 -0.58 7.87 10.66
N THR A 113 0.08 9.01 10.84
CA THR A 113 0.69 9.77 9.73
C THR A 113 1.63 8.91 8.88
N PHE A 114 2.45 8.08 9.52
CA PHE A 114 3.39 7.21 8.81
C PHE A 114 2.66 6.13 7.99
N VAL A 115 1.73 5.39 8.59
CA VAL A 115 0.99 4.33 7.91
C VAL A 115 0.01 4.91 6.88
N ASP A 116 -0.52 6.10 7.14
CA ASP A 116 -1.44 6.83 6.25
C ASP A 116 -0.79 7.16 4.90
N ASN A 117 0.45 7.66 4.94
CA ASN A 117 1.24 7.92 3.75
C ASN A 117 1.52 6.64 2.94
N ILE A 118 1.84 5.55 3.64
CA ILE A 118 2.14 4.27 3.00
C ILE A 118 0.89 3.68 2.34
N PHE A 119 -0.23 3.58 3.06
CA PHE A 119 -1.44 3.03 2.46
C PHE A 119 -1.88 3.88 1.27
N THR A 120 -1.81 5.22 1.38
CA THR A 120 -2.22 6.13 0.29
C THR A 120 -1.37 5.90 -0.96
N ALA A 121 -0.06 5.76 -0.81
CA ALA A 121 0.84 5.43 -1.91
C ALA A 121 0.51 4.07 -2.54
N VAL A 122 0.21 3.06 -1.71
CA VAL A 122 -0.16 1.70 -2.16
C VAL A 122 -1.49 1.71 -2.94
N PHE A 123 -2.53 2.38 -2.43
CA PHE A 123 -3.80 2.55 -3.16
C PHE A 123 -3.63 3.35 -4.46
N GLY A 124 -2.78 4.37 -4.44
CA GLY A 124 -2.41 5.11 -5.66
C GLY A 124 -1.77 4.22 -6.72
N MET A 125 -0.88 3.32 -6.32
CA MET A 125 -0.26 2.34 -7.22
C MET A 125 -1.28 1.36 -7.81
N VAL A 126 -2.31 0.96 -7.04
CA VAL A 126 -3.43 0.18 -7.56
C VAL A 126 -4.20 0.92 -8.64
N GLY A 127 -4.42 2.23 -8.46
CA GLY A 127 -5.00 3.08 -9.51
C GLY A 127 -4.21 3.02 -10.82
N ILE A 128 -2.87 3.09 -10.74
CA ILE A 128 -1.99 2.99 -11.91
C ILE A 128 -2.08 1.60 -12.57
N GLN A 129 -2.13 0.52 -11.78
CA GLN A 129 -2.29 -0.84 -12.31
C GLN A 129 -3.62 -0.98 -13.07
N VAL A 130 -4.72 -0.43 -12.55
CA VAL A 130 -6.03 -0.45 -13.22
C VAL A 130 -5.98 0.32 -14.55
N LEU A 131 -5.37 1.50 -14.57
CA LEU A 131 -5.19 2.28 -15.81
C LEU A 131 -4.39 1.49 -16.85
N LEU A 132 -3.33 0.79 -16.43
CA LEU A 132 -2.53 -0.04 -17.32
C LEU A 132 -3.33 -1.23 -17.88
N ILE A 133 -4.16 -1.88 -17.06
CA ILE A 133 -5.06 -2.96 -17.52
C ILE A 133 -6.04 -2.44 -18.58
N VAL A 134 -6.63 -1.26 -18.37
CA VAL A 134 -7.53 -0.63 -19.35
C VAL A 134 -6.79 -0.32 -20.65
N ALA A 135 -5.57 0.23 -20.57
CA ALA A 135 -4.74 0.50 -21.74
C ALA A 135 -4.41 -0.79 -22.52
N ILE A 136 -4.04 -1.87 -21.83
CA ILE A 136 -3.81 -3.19 -22.45
C ILE A 136 -5.09 -3.70 -23.13
N ALA A 137 -6.24 -3.57 -22.50
CA ALA A 137 -7.53 -3.99 -23.08
C ALA A 137 -7.88 -3.19 -24.35
N ALA A 138 -7.62 -1.88 -24.36
CA ALA A 138 -7.81 -1.03 -25.54
C ALA A 138 -6.89 -1.46 -26.69
N LEU A 139 -5.59 -1.70 -26.41
CA LEU A 139 -4.63 -2.18 -27.41
C LEU A 139 -5.03 -3.54 -27.98
N LEU A 140 -5.46 -4.48 -27.14
CA LEU A 140 -5.94 -5.79 -27.59
C LEU A 140 -7.15 -5.68 -28.52
N LYS A 141 -8.05 -4.74 -28.26
CA LYS A 141 -9.20 -4.48 -29.15
C LYS A 141 -8.75 -3.89 -30.49
N ASP A 142 -7.90 -2.86 -30.47
CA ASP A 142 -7.41 -2.21 -31.70
C ASP A 142 -6.67 -3.23 -32.61
N TRP A 143 -5.79 -4.04 -32.03
CA TRP A 143 -5.12 -5.10 -32.78
C TRP A 143 -6.13 -6.08 -33.38
N LYS A 144 -7.12 -6.53 -32.59
CA LYS A 144 -8.18 -7.43 -33.08
C LYS A 144 -8.95 -6.84 -34.26
N GLU A 145 -9.26 -5.55 -34.23
CA GLU A 145 -9.92 -4.86 -35.33
C GLU A 145 -9.04 -4.76 -36.57
N ARG A 146 -7.77 -4.36 -36.44
CA ARG A 146 -6.82 -4.29 -37.56
C ARG A 146 -6.68 -5.61 -38.32
N GLU A 147 -6.62 -6.72 -37.58
CA GLU A 147 -6.49 -8.05 -38.19
C GLU A 147 -7.77 -8.50 -38.88
N ARG A 148 -8.93 -8.12 -38.34
CA ARG A 148 -10.21 -8.30 -39.03
C ARG A 148 -10.25 -7.51 -40.34
N TYR A 149 -9.79 -6.27 -40.36
CA TYR A 149 -9.71 -5.48 -41.59
C TYR A 149 -8.74 -6.11 -42.60
N ARG A 150 -7.57 -6.60 -42.16
CA ARG A 150 -6.63 -7.34 -43.03
C ARG A 150 -7.29 -8.53 -43.71
N HIS A 151 -8.06 -9.33 -42.97
CA HIS A 151 -8.81 -10.46 -43.54
C HIS A 151 -9.93 -10.05 -44.51
N ILE A 152 -10.51 -8.85 -44.36
CA ILE A 152 -11.50 -8.32 -45.30
C ILE A 152 -10.81 -7.87 -46.60
N ASP A 153 -9.66 -7.21 -46.50
CA ASP A 153 -8.88 -6.79 -47.67
C ASP A 153 -8.33 -7.98 -48.45
N GLU A 154 -7.84 -9.02 -47.77
CA GLU A 154 -7.43 -10.30 -48.39
C GLU A 154 -8.58 -10.90 -49.24
N LYS A 155 -9.81 -10.89 -48.71
CA LYS A 155 -10.99 -11.40 -49.43
C LYS A 155 -11.44 -10.51 -50.58
N ARG A 156 -11.23 -9.18 -50.50
CA ARG A 156 -11.58 -8.24 -51.58
C ARG A 156 -10.55 -8.26 -52.71
N GLY A 157 -9.26 -8.34 -52.40
CA GLY A 157 -8.19 -8.47 -53.39
C GLY A 157 -8.31 -9.75 -54.21
N ALA A 158 -8.68 -10.87 -53.59
CA ALA A 158 -8.92 -12.13 -54.29
C ALA A 158 -10.15 -12.11 -55.23
N ARG A 159 -11.08 -11.16 -55.06
CA ARG A 159 -12.32 -11.05 -55.85
C ARG A 159 -12.18 -10.19 -57.11
N GLY A 160 -11.07 -9.47 -57.27
CA GLY A 160 -10.76 -8.64 -58.45
C GLY A 160 -9.86 -9.30 -59.49
N MET A 161 -9.48 -10.57 -59.29
CA MET A 161 -8.57 -11.32 -60.18
C MET A 161 -9.29 -12.43 -60.98
N PHE A 162 -10.63 -12.40 -61.05
CA PHE A 162 -11.44 -13.29 -61.90
C PHE A 162 -12.41 -12.47 -62.74
#